data_AF-A0A4Q1RSX2-F1
#
_entry.id   AF-A0A4Q1RSX2-F1
#
_cell.length_a   1.000
_cell.length_b   1.000
_cell.length_c   1.000
_cell.angle_alpha   90.00
_cell.angle_beta   90.00
_cell.angle_gamma   90.00
#
_symmetry.space_group_name_H-M   'P 1'
#
loop_
_entity.id
_entity.type
_entity.pdbx_description
1 polymer ?
#
loop_
_entity_poly.entity_id
_entity_poly.type
_entity_poly.pdbx_seq_one_letter_code
_entity_poly.pdbx_strand_id
1 'polypeptide(L)'
;MGWSISHGVTNTRSATTIHNLAKHLAHVLPASDWRTLEPVFGDRSGDPFRVTHTDARQIAAVLRRAASHRKMPSDWGGLAREFANAAQKAADARQSWEWS
;
A
#
# COMPACT_ATOMS: atom_id res chain seq x y z
N MET A 1 -13.37 4.84 10.77
CA MET A 1 -13.43 5.00 9.30
C MET A 1 -12.39 4.08 8.67
N GLY A 2 -12.70 3.47 7.54
CA GLY A 2 -11.80 2.53 6.88
C GLY A 2 -11.89 2.66 5.37
N TRP A 3 -10.91 2.10 4.68
CA TRP A 3 -10.72 2.20 3.25
C TRP A 3 -11.18 0.92 2.54
N SER A 4 -12.08 1.07 1.59
CA SER A 4 -12.34 0.11 0.53
C SER A 4 -11.32 0.31 -0.57
N ILE A 5 -10.64 -0.77 -0.95
CA ILE A 5 -9.52 -0.71 -1.90
C ILE A 5 -9.84 -1.66 -3.05
N SER A 6 -9.84 -1.14 -4.27
CA SER A 6 -10.17 -1.94 -5.43
C SER A 6 -9.11 -3.04 -5.69
N HIS A 7 -9.49 -4.05 -6.48
CA HIS A 7 -8.58 -5.08 -7.01
C HIS A 7 -7.96 -6.06 -5.98
N GLY A 8 -8.66 -6.34 -4.88
CA GLY A 8 -8.43 -7.59 -4.11
C GLY A 8 -8.02 -7.43 -2.66
N VAL A 9 -8.22 -6.27 -2.04
CA VAL A 9 -8.30 -6.19 -0.58
C VAL A 9 -9.75 -6.48 -0.21
N THR A 10 -10.01 -7.71 0.24
CA THR A 10 -11.37 -8.27 0.36
C THR A 10 -12.23 -7.57 1.42
N ASN A 11 -11.62 -6.79 2.31
CA ASN A 11 -12.30 -6.12 3.43
C ASN A 11 -11.89 -4.66 3.56
N THR A 12 -12.83 -3.82 3.99
CA THR A 12 -12.56 -2.45 4.42
C THR A 12 -11.46 -2.46 5.49
N ARG A 13 -10.35 -1.77 5.24
CA ARG A 13 -9.22 -1.69 6.19
C ARG A 13 -9.36 -0.45 7.05
N SER A 14 -9.30 -0.59 8.37
CA SER A 14 -9.40 0.57 9.25
C SER A 14 -8.25 1.55 9.00
N ALA A 15 -8.52 2.85 9.15
CA ALA A 15 -7.50 3.89 9.06
C ALA A 15 -6.32 3.62 10.02
N THR A 16 -6.61 3.11 11.23
CA THR A 16 -5.59 2.72 12.22
C THR A 16 -4.67 1.61 11.70
N THR A 17 -5.22 0.59 11.04
CA THR A 17 -4.41 -0.49 10.46
C THR A 17 -3.50 0.02 9.34
N ILE A 18 -4.01 0.91 8.48
CA ILE A 18 -3.22 1.53 7.41
C ILE A 18 -2.13 2.43 7.98
N HIS A 19 -2.44 3.21 9.02
CA HIS A 19 -1.46 4.06 9.71
C HIS A 19 -0.34 3.24 10.38
N ASN A 20 -0.69 2.13 11.01
CA ASN A 20 0.32 1.25 11.61
C ASN A 20 1.19 0.58 10.54
N LEU A 21 0.60 0.14 9.43
CA LEU A 21 1.35 -0.37 8.28
C LEU A 21 2.32 0.70 7.74
N ALA A 22 1.85 1.94 7.58
CA ALA A 22 2.65 3.08 7.13
C ALA A 22 3.89 3.30 8.03
N LYS A 23 3.73 3.25 9.36
CA LYS A 23 4.85 3.34 10.31
C LYS A 23 5.86 2.23 10.13
N HIS A 24 5.40 0.99 9.93
CA HIS A 24 6.31 -0.13 9.69
C HIS A 24 7.04 0.02 8.35
N LEU A 25 6.34 0.40 7.28
CA LEU A 25 6.91 0.67 5.97
C LEU A 25 7.98 1.76 6.03
N ALA A 26 7.70 2.89 6.70
CA ALA A 26 8.65 3.99 6.90
C ALA A 26 9.89 3.56 7.71
N HIS A 27 9.73 2.62 8.65
CA HIS A 27 10.84 2.10 9.44
C HIS A 27 11.73 1.11 8.67
N VAL A 28 11.15 0.31 7.76
CA VAL A 28 11.88 -0.74 7.04
C VAL A 28 12.45 -0.29 5.70
N LEU A 29 11.87 0.73 5.07
CA LEU A 29 12.27 1.22 3.76
C LEU A 29 13.28 2.37 3.86
N PRO A 30 14.19 2.52 2.88
CA PRO A 30 14.97 3.74 2.73
C PRO A 30 14.05 4.93 2.38
N ALA A 31 14.50 6.15 2.69
CA ALA A 31 13.71 7.37 2.48
C ALA A 31 13.24 7.58 1.03
N SER A 32 14.02 7.12 0.04
CA SER A 32 13.66 7.17 -1.39
C SER A 32 12.44 6.31 -1.72
N ASP A 33 12.40 5.10 -1.15
CA ASP A 33 11.30 4.15 -1.35
C ASP A 33 10.07 4.60 -0.56
N TRP A 34 10.28 5.16 0.63
CA TRP A 34 9.20 5.76 1.41
C TRP A 34 8.51 6.91 0.67
N ARG A 35 9.26 7.81 0.01
CA ARG A 35 8.68 8.90 -0.80
C ARG A 35 7.78 8.40 -1.95
N THR A 36 8.00 7.19 -2.43
CA THR A 36 7.12 6.57 -3.44
C THR A 36 5.79 6.13 -2.82
N LEU A 37 5.79 5.76 -1.54
CA LEU A 37 4.62 5.28 -0.82
C LEU A 37 3.87 6.39 -0.06
N GLU A 38 4.55 7.47 0.29
CA GLU A 38 4.00 8.62 1.03
C GLU A 38 2.69 9.15 0.42
N PRO A 39 2.54 9.27 -0.91
CA PRO A 39 1.27 9.69 -1.48
C PRO A 39 0.13 8.75 -1.14
N VAL A 40 0.33 7.47 -0.83
CA VAL A 40 -0.75 6.52 -0.57
C VAL A 40 -0.90 6.19 0.91
N PHE A 41 0.22 6.03 1.61
CA PHE A 41 0.28 5.57 3.00
C PHE A 41 0.69 6.69 3.98
N GLY A 42 0.97 7.90 3.52
CA GLY A 42 1.17 9.06 4.38
C GLY A 42 -0.11 9.46 5.12
N ASP A 43 0.01 10.47 6.00
CA ASP A 43 -1.15 11.03 6.70
C ASP A 43 -2.13 11.60 5.67
N ARG A 44 -3.27 10.92 5.50
CA ARG A 44 -4.34 11.34 4.57
C ARG A 44 -5.64 11.57 5.32
N SER A 45 -6.37 12.59 4.85
CA SER A 45 -7.64 13.10 5.37
C SER A 45 -8.83 12.13 5.27
N GLY A 46 -8.67 10.96 4.65
CA GLY A 46 -9.77 10.02 4.42
C GLY A 46 -10.53 10.25 3.11
N ASP A 47 -10.12 11.23 2.30
CA ASP A 47 -10.76 11.51 1.01
C ASP A 47 -10.47 10.43 -0.04
N PRO A 48 -11.49 9.96 -0.79
CA PRO A 48 -11.29 8.99 -1.85
C PRO A 48 -10.25 9.47 -2.87
N PHE A 49 -9.39 8.55 -3.31
CA PHE A 49 -8.35 8.87 -4.28
C PHE A 49 -8.06 7.73 -5.22
N ARG A 50 -7.37 8.09 -6.31
CA ARG A 50 -6.98 7.17 -7.37
C ARG A 50 -5.48 7.23 -7.57
N VAL A 51 -4.88 6.07 -7.73
CA VAL A 51 -3.48 5.90 -8.10
C VAL A 51 -3.45 5.38 -9.53
N THR A 52 -2.64 6.00 -10.40
CA THR A 52 -2.56 5.58 -11.80
C THR A 52 -2.00 4.15 -11.91
N HIS A 53 -2.27 3.44 -13.01
CA HIS A 53 -1.74 2.09 -13.20
C HIS A 53 -0.19 2.06 -13.17
N THR A 54 0.47 3.12 -13.62
CA THR A 54 1.93 3.26 -13.60
C THR A 54 2.44 3.38 -12.18
N ASP A 55 1.84 4.28 -11.39
CA ASP A 55 2.22 4.47 -9.99
C ASP A 55 1.91 3.22 -9.16
N ALA A 56 0.77 2.57 -9.42
CA ALA A 56 0.38 1.33 -8.76
C ALA A 56 1.42 0.22 -8.96
N ARG A 57 2.01 0.12 -10.17
CA ARG A 57 3.11 -0.82 -10.45
C ARG A 57 4.35 -0.50 -9.62
N GLN A 58 4.70 0.78 -9.53
CA GLN A 58 5.85 1.22 -8.76
C GLN A 58 5.65 0.94 -7.26
N ILE A 59 4.47 1.28 -6.74
CA ILE A 59 4.06 1.01 -5.35
C ILE A 59 4.08 -0.49 -5.05
N ALA A 60 3.55 -1.34 -5.94
CA ALA A 60 3.58 -2.79 -5.78
C ALA A 60 5.01 -3.33 -5.62
N ALA A 61 5.95 -2.82 -6.41
CA ALA A 61 7.36 -3.22 -6.32
C ALA A 61 7.99 -2.83 -4.98
N VAL A 62 7.74 -1.61 -4.50
CA VAL A 62 8.26 -1.15 -3.20
C VAL A 62 7.63 -1.93 -2.05
N LEU A 63 6.32 -2.16 -2.07
CA LEU A 63 5.62 -2.93 -1.04
C LEU A 63 6.12 -4.38 -0.96
N ARG A 64 6.41 -5.03 -2.10
CA ARG A 64 7.02 -6.37 -2.10
C ARG A 64 8.39 -6.38 -1.43
N ARG A 65 9.24 -5.38 -1.71
CA ARG A 65 10.54 -5.24 -1.05
C ARG A 65 10.39 -5.08 0.46
N ALA A 66 9.45 -4.24 0.89
CA ALA A 66 9.15 -4.04 2.30
C ALA A 66 8.63 -5.33 2.97
N ALA A 67 7.72 -6.05 2.30
CA ALA A 67 7.13 -7.30 2.80
C ALA A 67 8.18 -8.40 3.01
N SER A 68 9.23 -8.43 2.18
CA SER A 68 10.33 -9.39 2.30
C SER A 68 11.50 -8.88 3.15
N HIS A 69 11.40 -7.68 3.73
CA HIS A 69 12.48 -7.09 4.50
C HIS A 69 12.64 -7.77 5.86
N ARG A 70 13.88 -8.08 6.28
CA ARG A 70 14.18 -8.81 7.54
C ARG A 70 13.64 -8.14 8.81
N LYS A 71 13.48 -6.82 8.80
CA LYS A 71 12.96 -6.04 9.93
C LYS A 71 11.43 -5.91 9.92
N MET A 72 10.75 -6.41 8.88
CA MET A 72 9.31 -6.39 8.79
C MET A 72 8.75 -7.55 9.61
N PRO A 73 7.89 -7.31 10.62
CA PRO A 73 7.21 -8.40 11.31
C PRO A 73 6.31 -9.18 10.36
N SER A 74 6.14 -10.49 10.59
CA SER A 74 5.42 -11.40 9.68
C SER A 74 4.00 -10.95 9.36
N ASP A 75 3.25 -10.47 10.35
CA ASP A 75 1.86 -10.02 10.16
C ASP A 75 1.78 -8.80 9.25
N TRP A 76 2.68 -7.82 9.45
CA TRP A 76 2.77 -6.62 8.63
C TRP A 76 3.35 -6.91 7.25
N GLY A 77 4.25 -7.89 7.13
CA GLY A 77 4.76 -8.37 5.85
C GLY A 77 3.67 -9.04 5.01
N GLY A 78 2.81 -9.85 5.65
CA GLY A 78 1.62 -10.44 5.01
C GLY A 78 0.68 -9.35 4.48
N LEU A 79 0.40 -8.35 5.30
CA LEU A 79 -0.45 -7.22 4.89
C LEU A 79 0.18 -6.41 3.75
N ALA A 80 1.45 -6.04 3.85
CA ALA A 80 2.17 -5.33 2.78
C ALA A 80 2.14 -6.12 1.46
N ARG A 81 2.22 -7.45 1.53
CA ARG A 81 2.12 -8.33 0.36
C ARG A 81 0.72 -8.34 -0.25
N GLU A 82 -0.33 -8.32 0.58
CA GLU A 82 -1.71 -8.20 0.12
C GLU A 82 -1.93 -6.89 -0.67
N PHE A 83 -1.48 -5.76 -0.11
CA PHE A 83 -1.53 -4.45 -0.79
C PHE A 83 -0.70 -4.45 -2.07
N ALA A 84 0.49 -5.05 -2.05
CA ALA A 84 1.32 -5.15 -3.25
C ALA A 84 0.63 -5.95 -4.37
N ASN A 85 -0.09 -7.01 -4.01
CA ASN A 85 -0.83 -7.82 -4.98
C ASN A 85 -2.03 -7.07 -5.55
N ALA A 86 -2.75 -6.29 -4.73
CA ALA A 86 -3.85 -5.46 -5.19
C ALA A 86 -3.37 -4.35 -6.15
N ALA A 87 -2.29 -3.65 -5.77
CA ALA A 87 -1.67 -2.63 -6.61
C ALA A 87 -1.13 -3.22 -7.94
N GLN A 88 -0.51 -4.41 -7.88
CA GLN A 88 -0.07 -5.11 -9.09
C GLN A 88 -1.25 -5.50 -9.98
N LYS A 89 -2.34 -6.01 -9.43
CA LYS A 89 -3.54 -6.37 -10.21
C LYS A 89 -4.13 -5.16 -10.93
N ALA A 90 -4.23 -4.02 -10.27
CA ALA A 90 -4.69 -2.78 -10.90
C ALA A 90 -3.74 -2.36 -12.04
N ALA A 91 -2.42 -2.43 -11.80
CA ALA A 91 -1.42 -2.14 -12.82
C ALA A 91 -1.50 -3.07 -14.04
N ASP A 92 -1.63 -4.38 -13.81
CA ASP A 92 -1.72 -5.40 -14.87
C ASP A 92 -3.02 -5.26 -15.68
N ALA A 93 -4.12 -4.89 -15.01
CA ALA A 93 -5.40 -4.57 -15.65
C ALA A 93 -5.39 -3.22 -16.39
N ARG A 94 -4.31 -2.42 -16.27
CA ARG A 94 -4.22 -1.02 -16.75
C ARG A 94 -5.36 -0.14 -16.21
N GLN A 95 -5.82 -0.44 -15.00
CA GLN A 95 -6.87 0.31 -14.31
C GLN A 95 -6.27 1.10 -13.16
N SER A 96 -6.93 2.19 -12.79
CA SER A 96 -6.55 2.95 -11.60
C SER A 96 -6.81 2.14 -10.34
N TRP A 97 -5.90 2.22 -9.39
CA TRP A 97 -6.09 1.64 -8.06
C TRP A 97 -6.84 2.64 -7.19
N GLU A 98 -8.07 2.29 -6.82
CA GLU A 98 -9.01 3.20 -6.16
C GLU A 98 -9.11 2.90 -4.67
N TRP A 99 -9.16 3.97 -3.89
CA TRP A 99 -9.27 3.97 -2.43
C TRP A 99 -10.47 4.84 -2.05
N SER A 100 -11.49 4.28 -1.40
CA SER A 100 -12.76 4.95 -1.07
C SER A 100 -13.34 4.51 0.27
#